data_AF-A0A7C3BB66-F1
#
_entry.id   AF-A0A7C3BB66-F1
#
_cell.length_a   1.000
_cell.length_b   1.000
_cell.length_c   1.000
_cell.angle_alpha   90.00
_cell.angle_beta   90.00
_cell.angle_gamma   90.00
#
_symmetry.space_group_name_H-M   'P 1'
#
loop_
_entity.id
_entity.type
_entity.pdbx_description
1 polymer ?
#
loop_
_entity_poly.entity_id
_entity_poly.type
_entity_poly.pdbx_seq_one_letter_code
_entity_poly.pdbx_strand_id
1 'polypeptide(L)'
;MKLIETALAAWRLAHMLVNEDGPWAIFSRLRYWAGLRLVAVKGEDGRVHVSRVAANPLAEGLSCVWCVSVWTAALLCGMEREAWSVGRATRQVLAVSAGAIVVHEVVMWLRSHGG
;
A
#
# COMPACT_ATOMS: atom_id res chain seq x y z
N MET A 1 -22.87 -6.98 -1.04
CA MET A 1 -22.28 -5.64 -0.88
C MET A 1 -21.36 -5.65 0.33
N LYS A 2 -20.04 -5.61 0.12
CA LYS A 2 -19.02 -5.62 1.19
C LYS A 2 -18.02 -4.47 1.00
N LEU A 3 -18.53 -3.28 0.72
CA LEU A 3 -17.75 -2.11 0.29
C LEU A 3 -16.69 -1.68 1.32
N ILE A 4 -17.02 -1.73 2.61
CA ILE A 4 -16.07 -1.37 3.68
C ILE A 4 -14.90 -2.35 3.71
N GLU A 5 -15.18 -3.65 3.60
CA GLU A 5 -14.13 -4.67 3.58
C GLU A 5 -13.22 -4.49 2.35
N THR A 6 -13.81 -4.22 1.18
CA THR A 6 -13.05 -3.98 -0.05
C THR A 6 -12.24 -2.69 0.03
N ALA A 7 -12.76 -1.64 0.65
CA ALA A 7 -12.03 -0.39 0.87
C ALA A 7 -10.80 -0.61 1.80
N LEU A 8 -10.99 -1.30 2.94
CA LEU A 8 -9.91 -1.62 3.88
C LEU A 8 -8.86 -2.53 3.23
N ALA A 9 -9.29 -3.54 2.49
CA ALA A 9 -8.40 -4.45 1.78
C ALA A 9 -7.61 -3.74 0.66
N ALA A 10 -8.27 -2.87 -0.11
CA ALA A 10 -7.63 -2.09 -1.16
C ALA A 10 -6.57 -1.14 -0.59
N TRP A 11 -6.90 -0.43 0.49
CA TRP A 11 -5.93 0.42 1.18
C TRP A 11 -4.73 -0.39 1.70
N ARG A 12 -4.98 -1.54 2.36
CA ARG A 12 -3.90 -2.41 2.85
C ARG A 12 -2.98 -2.84 1.73
N LEU A 13 -3.56 -3.34 0.63
CA LEU A 13 -2.80 -3.83 -0.52
C LEU A 13 -1.98 -2.71 -1.18
N ALA A 14 -2.59 -1.53 -1.36
CA ALA A 14 -1.88 -0.37 -1.90
C ALA A 14 -0.73 0.07 -0.99
N HIS A 15 -0.95 0.09 0.33
CA HIS A 15 0.09 0.39 1.30
C HIS A 15 1.24 -0.63 1.22
N MET A 16 0.94 -1.93 1.13
CA MET A 16 1.96 -2.97 1.00
C MET A 16 2.80 -2.80 -0.26
N LEU A 17 2.14 -2.55 -1.40
CA LEU A 17 2.81 -2.40 -2.69
C LEU A 17 3.76 -1.20 -2.72
N VAL A 18 3.40 -0.10 -2.06
CA VAL A 18 4.12 1.18 -2.15
C VAL A 18 5.10 1.39 -1.01
N ASN A 19 4.76 0.99 0.21
CA ASN A 19 5.50 1.36 1.43
C ASN A 19 6.19 0.20 2.13
N GLU A 20 5.76 -1.04 1.91
CA GLU A 20 6.37 -2.20 2.55
C GLU A 20 7.29 -2.94 1.58
N ASP A 21 8.31 -3.60 2.11
CA ASP A 21 9.18 -4.47 1.32
C ASP A 21 8.59 -5.89 1.18
N GLY A 22 7.80 -6.31 2.17
CA GLY A 22 7.19 -7.63 2.24
C GLY A 22 8.21 -8.74 2.49
N PRO A 23 7.74 -9.99 2.66
CA PRO A 23 8.63 -11.11 2.88
C PRO A 23 9.50 -11.34 1.63
N TRP A 24 10.78 -11.69 1.84
CA TRP A 24 11.80 -11.81 0.79
C TRP A 24 11.97 -10.56 -0.10
N ALA A 25 11.60 -9.38 0.41
CA ALA A 25 11.64 -8.11 -0.31
C ALA A 25 10.83 -8.12 -1.62
N ILE A 26 9.75 -8.90 -1.69
CA ILE A 26 8.96 -9.08 -2.92
C ILE A 26 8.43 -7.76 -3.48
N PHE A 27 7.93 -6.86 -2.63
CA PHE A 27 7.39 -5.56 -3.08
C PHE A 27 8.49 -4.58 -3.45
N SER A 28 9.63 -4.63 -2.75
CA SER A 28 10.84 -3.87 -3.12
C SER A 28 11.33 -4.29 -4.51
N ARG A 29 11.42 -5.60 -4.76
CA ARG A 29 11.78 -6.17 -6.07
C ARG A 29 10.77 -5.80 -7.15
N LEU A 30 9.47 -5.87 -6.86
CA LEU A 30 8.41 -5.46 -7.78
C LEU A 30 8.54 -3.97 -8.17
N ARG A 31 8.73 -3.09 -7.18
CA ARG A 31 8.95 -1.65 -7.40
C ARG A 31 10.20 -1.39 -8.23
N TYR A 32 11.30 -2.07 -7.91
CA TYR A 32 12.53 -1.98 -8.69
C TYR A 32 12.33 -2.47 -10.13
N TRP A 33 11.67 -3.60 -10.33
CA TRP A 33 11.38 -4.12 -11.66
C TRP A 33 10.47 -3.18 -12.47
N ALA A 34 9.48 -2.57 -11.82
CA ALA A 34 8.60 -1.59 -12.44
C ALA A 34 9.31 -0.28 -12.85
N GLY A 35 10.56 -0.07 -12.43
CA GLY A 35 11.35 1.13 -12.76
C GLY A 35 11.35 2.20 -11.67
N LEU A 36 10.91 1.87 -10.45
CA LEU A 36 11.09 2.75 -9.29
C LEU A 36 12.55 2.65 -8.82
N ARG A 37 13.22 3.78 -8.65
CA ARG A 37 14.60 3.84 -8.13
C ARG A 37 14.64 4.74 -6.90
N LEU A 38 15.45 4.35 -5.93
CA LEU A 38 15.80 5.18 -4.79
C LEU A 38 17.10 5.88 -5.13
N VAL A 39 17.05 7.21 -5.21
CA VAL A 39 18.23 8.04 -5.46
C VAL A 39 18.45 8.95 -4.28
N ALA A 40 19.70 9.03 -3.85
CA ALA A 40 20.13 9.98 -2.83
C ALA A 40 20.25 11.36 -3.50
N VAL A 41 19.28 12.24 -3.27
CA VAL A 41 19.30 13.61 -3.76
C VAL A 41 19.81 14.50 -2.65
N LYS A 42 20.85 15.28 -2.95
CA LYS A 42 21.35 16.29 -2.03
C LYS A 42 20.39 17.47 -2.07
N GLY A 43 19.69 17.72 -0.98
CA GLY A 43 18.83 18.88 -0.82
C GLY A 43 19.65 20.17 -0.76
N GLU A 44 18.96 21.29 -0.99
CA GLU A 44 19.54 22.64 -0.93
C GLU A 44 20.05 22.99 0.49
N ASP A 45 19.51 22.30 1.50
CA ASP A 45 19.94 22.29 2.91
C ASP A 45 21.25 21.52 3.17
N GLY A 46 21.85 20.93 2.13
CA GLY A 46 23.05 20.11 2.22
C GLY A 46 22.81 18.71 2.79
N ARG A 47 21.57 18.35 3.13
CA ARG A 47 21.22 17.02 3.65
C ARG A 47 20.95 16.06 2.50
N VAL A 48 21.30 14.79 2.68
CA VAL A 48 21.03 13.74 1.70
C VAL A 48 19.66 13.16 2.00
N HIS A 49 18.71 13.39 1.10
CA HIS A 49 17.36 12.83 1.18
C HIS A 49 17.22 11.69 0.17
N VAL A 50 16.64 10.57 0.60
CA VAL A 50 16.38 9.44 -0.30
C VAL A 50 15.04 9.69 -0.97
N SER A 51 15.08 10.11 -2.24
CA SER A 51 13.89 10.36 -3.05
C SER A 51 13.62 9.19 -3.98
N ARG A 52 12.32 8.92 -4.23
CA ARG A 52 11.87 7.94 -5.21
C ARG A 52 11.74 8.61 -6.57
N VAL A 53 12.43 8.08 -7.58
CA VAL A 53 12.32 8.55 -8.97
C VAL A 53 11.70 7.45 -9.80
N ALA A 54 10.66 7.81 -10.54
CA ALA A 54 9.94 6.92 -11.45
C ALA A 54 10.53 7.05 -12.86
N ALA A 55 10.93 5.92 -13.45
CA ALA A 55 11.45 5.91 -14.82
C ALA A 55 10.34 5.87 -15.90
N ASN A 56 9.10 5.53 -15.52
CA ASN A 56 7.97 5.35 -16.42
C ASN A 56 6.62 5.54 -15.67
N PRO A 57 5.48 5.65 -16.39
CA PRO A 57 4.17 5.88 -15.76
C PRO A 57 3.71 4.77 -14.81
N LEU A 58 4.17 3.52 -15.01
CA LEU A 58 3.87 2.41 -14.11
C LEU A 58 4.60 2.59 -12.76
N ALA A 59 5.88 2.98 -12.81
CA ALA A 59 6.66 3.35 -11.63
C ALA A 59 6.08 4.58 -10.92
N GLU A 60 5.53 5.55 -11.67
CA GLU A 60 4.86 6.71 -11.11
C GLU A 60 3.59 6.30 -10.36
N GLY A 61 2.79 5.40 -10.93
CA GLY A 61 1.66 4.79 -10.23
C GLY A 61 2.09 4.14 -8.91
N LEU A 62 3.13 3.30 -8.94
CA LEU A 62 3.68 2.61 -7.76
C LEU A 62 4.44 3.52 -6.78
N SER A 63 4.63 4.80 -7.10
CA SER A 63 5.26 5.76 -6.19
C SER A 63 4.30 6.30 -5.14
N CYS A 64 2.98 6.21 -5.39
CA CYS A 64 1.94 6.84 -4.59
C CYS A 64 0.86 5.83 -4.16
N VAL A 65 0.58 5.78 -2.85
CA VAL A 65 -0.45 4.90 -2.27
C VAL A 65 -1.84 5.20 -2.84
N TRP A 66 -2.18 6.48 -3.02
CA TRP A 66 -3.47 6.92 -3.55
C TRP A 66 -3.66 6.54 -5.02
N CYS A 67 -2.60 6.61 -5.81
CA CYS A 67 -2.65 6.18 -7.21
C CYS A 67 -2.90 4.68 -7.31
N VAL A 68 -2.20 3.89 -6.49
CA VAL A 68 -2.34 2.43 -6.45
C VAL A 68 -3.67 2.00 -5.81
N SER A 69 -4.28 2.79 -4.93
CA SER A 69 -5.55 2.43 -4.28
C SER A 69 -6.71 2.28 -5.28
N VAL A 70 -6.73 3.08 -6.34
CA VAL A 70 -7.77 2.98 -7.39
C VAL A 70 -7.68 1.63 -8.11
N TRP A 71 -6.46 1.24 -8.51
CA TRP A 71 -6.23 -0.01 -9.24
C TRP A 71 -6.39 -1.25 -8.36
N THR A 72 -5.94 -1.20 -7.12
CA THR A 72 -6.15 -2.30 -6.16
C THR A 72 -7.63 -2.47 -5.80
N ALA A 73 -8.40 -1.38 -5.66
CA ALA A 73 -9.84 -1.47 -5.47
C ALA A 73 -10.55 -2.07 -6.69
N ALA A 74 -10.20 -1.63 -7.91
CA ALA A 74 -10.74 -2.19 -9.14
C ALA A 74 -10.44 -3.69 -9.28
N LEU A 75 -9.20 -4.11 -8.97
CA LEU A 75 -8.79 -5.52 -8.95
C LEU A 75 -9.63 -6.33 -7.95
N LEU A 76 -9.75 -5.89 -6.71
CA LEU A 76 -10.50 -6.60 -5.68
C LEU A 76 -12.00 -6.66 -6.00
N CYS A 77 -12.58 -5.60 -6.58
CA CYS A 77 -13.96 -5.60 -7.08
C CYS A 77 -14.16 -6.60 -8.24
N GLY A 78 -13.18 -6.71 -9.14
CA GLY A 78 -13.20 -7.70 -10.22
C GLY A 78 -13.17 -9.14 -9.69
N MET A 79 -12.30 -9.40 -8.71
CA MET A 79 -12.19 -10.72 -8.07
C MET A 79 -13.48 -11.18 -7.36
N GLU A 80 -14.35 -10.24 -6.94
CA GLU A 80 -15.66 -10.58 -6.37
C GLU A 80 -16.62 -11.19 -7.41
N ARG A 81 -16.46 -10.85 -8.70
CA ARG A 81 -17.35 -11.33 -9.77
C ARG A 81 -17.14 -12.78 -10.16
N GLU A 82 -15.91 -13.30 -10.05
CA GLU A 82 -15.55 -14.63 -10.54
C GLU A 82 -15.79 -15.77 -9.51
N ALA A 83 -16.53 -15.51 -8.43
CA ALA A 83 -16.87 -16.49 -7.38
C ALA A 83 -15.67 -17.25 -6.77
N TRP A 84 -14.44 -16.76 -6.93
CA TRP A 84 -13.23 -17.41 -6.43
C TRP A 84 -13.19 -17.42 -4.89
N SER A 85 -13.18 -18.61 -4.29
CA SER A 85 -13.13 -18.78 -2.83
C SER A 85 -11.85 -18.19 -2.24
N VAL A 86 -10.73 -18.38 -2.91
CA VAL A 86 -9.41 -17.81 -2.55
C VAL A 86 -9.46 -16.28 -2.56
N GLY A 87 -10.05 -15.67 -3.59
CA GLY A 87 -10.18 -14.21 -3.68
C GLY A 87 -10.95 -13.60 -2.51
N ARG A 88 -12.03 -14.26 -2.07
CA ARG A 88 -12.78 -13.83 -0.88
C ARG A 88 -11.96 -13.92 0.39
N ALA A 89 -11.24 -15.02 0.60
CA ALA A 89 -10.41 -15.21 1.79
C ALA A 89 -9.27 -14.19 1.84
N THR A 90 -8.56 -13.95 0.73
CA THR A 90 -7.48 -12.96 0.65
C THR A 90 -7.98 -11.56 1.01
N ARG A 91 -9.15 -11.15 0.49
CA ARG A 91 -9.76 -9.86 0.80
C ARG A 91 -10.08 -9.72 2.28
N GLN A 92 -10.65 -10.76 2.90
CA GLN A 92 -10.95 -10.77 4.33
C GLN A 92 -9.68 -10.61 5.18
N VAL A 93 -8.62 -11.35 4.84
CA VAL A 93 -7.33 -11.26 5.55
C VAL A 93 -6.74 -9.85 5.47
N LEU A 94 -6.75 -9.24 4.28
CA LEU A 94 -6.25 -7.89 4.08
C LEU A 94 -7.08 -6.85 4.85
N ALA A 95 -8.42 -6.98 4.83
CA ALA A 95 -9.31 -6.08 5.53
C ALA A 95 -9.15 -6.15 7.06
N VAL A 96 -9.03 -7.35 7.62
CA VAL A 96 -8.80 -7.55 9.06
C VAL A 96 -7.45 -6.98 9.47
N SER A 97 -6.40 -7.17 8.66
CA SER A 97 -5.08 -6.57 8.90
C SER A 97 -5.12 -5.04 8.90
N ALA A 98 -5.81 -4.42 7.93
CA ALA A 98 -6.03 -2.97 7.92
C ALA A 98 -6.79 -2.50 9.17
N GLY A 99 -7.84 -3.21 9.57
CA GLY A 99 -8.59 -2.88 10.78
C GLY A 99 -7.71 -2.89 12.04
N ALA A 100 -6.84 -3.90 12.18
CA ALA A 100 -5.91 -3.98 13.30
C ALA A 100 -4.92 -2.80 13.34
N ILE A 101 -4.40 -2.38 12.18
CA ILE A 101 -3.50 -1.21 12.06
C ILE A 101 -4.23 0.06 12.49
N VAL A 102 -5.44 0.29 11.99
CA VAL A 102 -6.24 1.48 12.35
C VAL A 102 -6.51 1.54 13.85
N VAL A 103 -6.89 0.40 14.46
CA VAL A 103 -7.11 0.33 15.91
C VAL A 103 -5.83 0.67 16.67
N HIS A 104 -4.68 0.13 16.24
CA HIS A 104 -3.39 0.42 16.86
C HIS A 104 -3.05 1.92 16.80
N GLU A 105 -3.16 2.55 15.63
CA GLU A 105 -2.86 3.97 15.45
C GLU A 105 -3.79 4.86 16.28
N VAL A 106 -5.09 4.56 16.31
CA VAL A 106 -6.07 5.31 17.11
C VAL A 106 -5.77 5.20 18.60
N VAL A 107 -5.44 4.00 19.09
CA VAL A 107 -5.08 3.77 20.49
C VAL A 107 -3.81 4.54 20.87
N MET A 108 -2.79 4.55 20.00
CA MET A 108 -1.55 5.29 20.23
C MET A 108 -1.77 6.81 20.21
N TRP A 109 -2.62 7.29 19.32
CA TRP A 109 -3.00 8.70 19.27
C TRP A 109 -3.76 9.16 20.51
N LEU A 110 -4.71 8.36 21.01
CA LEU A 110 -5.44 8.65 22.24
C LEU A 110 -4.51 8.71 23.45
N ARG A 111 -3.50 7.84 23.52
CA ARG A 111 -2.50 7.86 24.59
C ARG A 111 -1.61 9.09 24.58
N SER A 112 -1.33 9.68 23.41
CA SER A 112 -0.46 10.86 23.32
C SER A 112 -1.18 12.18 23.61
N HIS A 113 -2.52 12.23 23.49
CA HIS A 113 -3.32 13.44 23.71
C HIS A 113 -4.22 13.38 24.96
N GLY A 114 -4.39 12.20 25.57
CA GLY A 114 -5.23 11.99 26.74
C GLY A 114 -4.51 12.04 28.08
N GLY A 115 -3.27 12.58 28.12
CA GLY A 115 -2.47 12.78 29.33
C GLY A 115 -2.41 14.24 29.74
#